data_AF-A0A496S0P2-F1
#
_entry.id   AF-A0A496S0P2-F1
#
_cell.length_a   1.000
_cell.length_b   1.000
_cell.length_c   1.000
_cell.angle_alpha   90.00
_cell.angle_beta   90.00
_cell.angle_gamma   90.00
#
_symmetry.space_group_name_H-M   'P 1'
#
loop_
_entity.id
_entity.type
_entity.pdbx_description
1 polymer ?
#
loop_
_entity_poly.entity_id
_entity_poly.type
_entity_poly.pdbx_seq_one_letter_code
_entity_poly.pdbx_strand_id
1 'polypeptide(L)'
;MKTEDYLELVGEVIQVYLGPHDTLTDVYLSKFDGSYITHVGMENHVDFLAEKEITEELTAGHGFSPKDNKWYGWSHRAIYGFEIGSVCSKGDCHYNGEDLPAQEADAIAFWTDECYSEVRSEGLIEKDGELFFDIRWTYSDEIPNKKIRNTVGGVHHHVVALGRGEWVAETMEDARQMALDFKEGVS
;
A
#
# COMPACT_ATOMS: atom_id res chain seq x y z
N MET A 1 -4.22 24.86 -0.15
CA MET A 1 -3.48 25.67 -1.14
C MET A 1 -4.07 25.46 -2.54
N LYS A 2 -3.82 26.31 -3.55
CA LYS A 2 -4.12 25.93 -4.95
C LYS A 2 -3.09 24.90 -5.43
N THR A 3 -3.49 23.99 -6.31
CA THR A 3 -2.63 22.89 -6.75
C THR A 3 -1.41 23.36 -7.52
N GLU A 4 -1.54 24.43 -8.31
CA GLU A 4 -0.42 25.01 -9.05
C GLU A 4 0.64 25.59 -8.11
N ASP A 5 0.21 26.41 -7.14
CA ASP A 5 1.08 26.99 -6.11
C ASP A 5 1.78 25.89 -5.28
N TYR A 6 1.05 24.81 -4.99
CA TYR A 6 1.57 23.64 -4.29
C TYR A 6 2.65 22.92 -5.10
N LEU A 7 2.40 22.64 -6.39
CA LEU A 7 3.36 21.97 -7.26
C LEU A 7 4.63 22.81 -7.46
N GLU A 8 4.52 24.14 -7.48
CA GLU A 8 5.70 25.02 -7.49
C GLU A 8 6.55 24.88 -6.21
N LEU A 9 5.92 24.58 -5.06
CA LEU A 9 6.63 24.38 -3.81
C LEU A 9 7.37 23.04 -3.78
N VAL A 10 6.67 21.95 -4.08
CA VAL A 10 7.18 20.58 -3.86
C VAL A 10 7.79 19.92 -5.09
N GLY A 11 7.45 20.40 -6.28
CA GLY A 11 7.78 19.74 -7.53
C GLY A 11 8.68 20.57 -8.44
N GLU A 12 9.41 19.88 -9.32
CA GLU A 12 10.09 20.46 -10.47
C GLU A 12 9.60 19.78 -11.76
N VAL A 13 9.52 20.54 -12.85
CA VAL A 13 9.10 20.01 -14.15
C VAL A 13 10.32 19.54 -14.91
N ILE A 14 10.31 18.29 -15.36
CA ILE A 14 11.33 17.75 -16.26
C ILE A 14 10.71 17.04 -17.45
N GLN A 15 11.50 16.91 -18.52
CA GLN A 15 11.15 16.09 -19.67
C GLN A 15 11.66 14.67 -19.51
N VAL A 16 10.75 13.71 -19.64
CA VAL A 16 11.04 12.28 -19.57
C VAL A 16 10.47 11.56 -20.77
N TYR A 17 11.14 10.47 -21.14
CA TYR A 17 10.58 9.48 -22.06
C TYR A 17 9.74 8.49 -21.25
N LEU A 18 8.44 8.44 -21.53
CA LEU A 18 7.52 7.51 -20.86
C LEU A 18 6.84 6.56 -21.85
N GLY A 19 6.74 5.30 -21.44
CA GLY A 19 6.04 4.24 -22.19
C GLY A 19 6.88 3.56 -23.29
N PRO A 20 6.32 2.50 -23.92
CA PRO A 20 7.03 1.65 -24.89
C PRO A 20 7.34 2.35 -26.23
N HIS A 21 6.95 3.61 -26.39
CA HIS A 21 7.11 4.38 -27.62
C HIS A 21 8.03 5.59 -27.46
N ASP A 22 8.75 5.71 -26.34
CA ASP A 22 9.64 6.84 -26.04
C ASP A 22 8.96 8.18 -26.35
N THR A 23 7.74 8.36 -25.85
CA THR A 23 7.06 9.65 -26.01
C THR A 23 7.64 10.62 -25.00
N LEU A 24 8.18 11.73 -25.51
CA LEU A 24 8.68 12.81 -24.68
C LEU A 24 7.49 13.54 -24.04
N THR A 25 7.47 13.62 -22.72
CA THR A 25 6.41 14.28 -21.95
C THR A 25 7.01 15.04 -20.77
N ASP A 26 6.32 16.10 -20.37
CA ASP A 26 6.66 16.86 -19.16
C ASP A 26 5.98 16.20 -17.94
N VAL A 27 6.73 16.04 -16.86
CA VAL A 27 6.23 15.51 -15.58
C VAL A 27 6.71 16.38 -14.42
N TYR A 28 5.91 16.40 -13.36
CA TYR A 28 6.33 16.90 -12.05
C TYR A 28 7.05 15.78 -11.29
N LEU A 29 8.30 16.03 -10.93
CA LEU A 29 9.04 15.21 -9.96
C LEU A 29 9.15 15.93 -8.63
N SER A 30 9.18 15.17 -7.55
CA SER A 30 9.46 15.67 -6.21
C SER A 30 10.86 16.25 -6.13
N LYS A 31 10.97 17.47 -5.60
CA LYS A 31 12.24 18.13 -5.29
C LYS A 31 13.00 17.46 -4.13
N PHE A 32 12.36 16.55 -3.40
CA PHE A 32 12.95 15.91 -2.22
C PHE A 32 13.78 14.69 -2.60
N ASP A 33 13.27 13.85 -3.50
CA ASP A 33 13.89 12.56 -3.86
C ASP A 33 13.85 12.24 -5.37
N GLY A 34 13.27 13.12 -6.19
CA GLY A 34 13.09 12.90 -7.63
C GLY A 34 11.95 11.93 -7.97
N SER A 35 11.11 11.54 -7.02
CA SER A 35 9.97 10.66 -7.28
C SER A 35 8.91 11.32 -8.16
N TYR A 36 8.25 10.52 -9.01
CA TYR A 36 7.14 10.99 -9.83
C TYR A 36 5.94 11.45 -8.98
N ILE A 37 5.40 12.63 -9.30
CA ILE A 37 4.18 13.17 -8.69
C ILE A 37 3.00 13.02 -9.65
N THR A 38 3.06 13.70 -10.80
CA THR A 38 2.01 13.68 -11.83
C THR A 38 2.53 14.16 -13.18
N HIS A 39 1.78 13.94 -14.26
CA HIS A 39 2.02 14.55 -15.56
C HIS A 39 1.59 16.01 -15.59
N VAL A 40 2.28 16.84 -16.39
CA VAL A 40 1.77 18.17 -16.74
C VAL A 40 0.44 18.01 -17.50
N GLY A 41 -0.59 18.75 -17.07
CA GLY A 41 -1.98 18.63 -17.54
C GLY A 41 -2.85 17.65 -16.74
N MET A 42 -2.29 16.99 -15.72
CA MET A 42 -3.00 16.10 -14.79
C MET A 42 -2.86 16.56 -13.33
N GLU A 43 -2.73 17.87 -13.11
CA GLU A 43 -2.52 18.47 -11.79
C GLU A 43 -3.70 18.17 -10.86
N ASN A 44 -4.91 18.11 -11.38
CA ASN A 44 -6.11 17.80 -10.60
C ASN A 44 -6.07 16.41 -9.94
N HIS A 45 -5.25 15.47 -10.42
CA HIS A 45 -5.09 14.16 -9.79
C HIS A 45 -4.34 14.22 -8.47
N VAL A 46 -3.66 15.33 -8.18
CA VAL A 46 -2.90 15.56 -6.95
C VAL A 46 -3.48 16.69 -6.09
N ASP A 47 -4.72 17.10 -6.36
CA ASP A 47 -5.44 18.09 -5.54
C ASP A 47 -5.46 17.70 -4.06
N PHE A 48 -5.55 16.40 -3.75
CA PHE A 48 -5.52 15.91 -2.37
C PHE A 48 -4.21 16.25 -1.66
N LEU A 49 -3.07 16.23 -2.37
CA LEU A 49 -1.77 16.59 -1.80
C LEU A 49 -1.75 18.08 -1.41
N ALA A 50 -2.29 18.93 -2.28
CA ALA A 50 -2.41 20.37 -2.06
C ALA A 50 -3.46 20.74 -0.99
N GLU A 51 -4.55 19.96 -0.90
CA GLU A 51 -5.59 20.13 0.10
C GLU A 51 -5.08 19.81 1.50
N LYS A 52 -4.31 18.72 1.63
CA LYS A 52 -3.68 18.31 2.89
C LYS A 52 -2.38 19.05 3.19
N GLU A 53 -1.85 19.80 2.23
CA GLU A 53 -0.56 20.50 2.35
C GLU A 53 0.56 19.51 2.72
N ILE A 54 0.66 18.42 1.97
CA ILE A 54 1.74 17.43 2.10
C ILE A 54 3.01 18.02 1.48
N THR A 55 3.74 18.83 2.25
CA THR A 55 4.82 19.68 1.72
C THR A 55 6.23 19.24 2.12
N GLU A 56 6.37 18.22 2.95
CA GLU A 56 7.67 17.78 3.46
C GLU A 56 7.87 16.29 3.20
N GLU A 57 9.08 15.93 2.80
CA GLU A 57 9.46 14.54 2.48
C GLU A 57 8.46 13.86 1.52
N LEU A 58 7.95 14.61 0.55
CA LEU A 58 7.04 14.10 -0.46
C LEU A 58 7.82 13.15 -1.37
N THR A 59 7.40 11.90 -1.43
CA THR A 59 7.98 10.87 -2.33
C THR A 59 6.87 10.19 -3.12
N ALA A 60 7.20 9.14 -3.88
CA ALA A 60 6.22 8.25 -4.46
C ALA A 60 5.44 7.48 -3.36
N GLY A 61 4.30 8.03 -2.94
CA GLY A 61 3.33 7.35 -2.09
C GLY A 61 3.37 7.68 -0.59
N HIS A 62 4.22 8.59 -0.12
CA HIS A 62 4.12 9.10 1.25
C HIS A 62 4.67 10.52 1.40
N GLY A 63 4.26 11.22 2.47
CA GLY A 63 4.76 12.54 2.81
C GLY A 63 4.11 13.11 4.08
N PHE A 64 4.71 14.16 4.63
CA PHE A 64 4.24 14.82 5.84
C PHE A 64 3.41 16.08 5.52
N SER A 65 2.30 16.23 6.25
CA SER A 65 1.43 17.41 6.20
C SER A 65 1.56 18.20 7.51
N PRO A 66 2.20 19.39 7.50
CA PRO A 66 2.24 20.28 8.66
C PRO A 66 0.87 20.79 9.08
N LYS A 67 -0.06 20.93 8.13
CA LYS A 67 -1.43 21.39 8.36
C LYS A 67 -2.20 20.46 9.30
N ASP A 68 -2.16 19.17 9.01
CA ASP A 68 -2.87 18.15 9.79
C ASP A 68 -1.99 17.53 10.88
N ASN A 69 -0.68 17.86 10.91
CA ASN A 69 0.34 17.23 11.75
C ASN A 69 0.35 15.70 11.62
N LYS A 70 0.31 15.22 10.37
CA LYS A 70 0.14 13.79 10.01
C LYS A 70 1.10 13.37 8.92
N TRP A 71 1.52 12.11 8.99
CA TRP A 71 2.14 11.41 7.87
C TRP A 71 1.08 10.72 7.03
N TYR A 72 1.10 10.96 5.73
CA TYR A 72 0.19 10.33 4.79
C TYR A 72 0.91 9.24 4.01
N GLY A 73 0.24 8.12 3.84
CA GLY A 73 0.60 7.05 2.91
C GLY A 73 -0.49 6.89 1.86
N TRP A 74 -0.13 6.65 0.61
CA TRP A 74 -1.09 6.45 -0.47
C TRP A 74 -0.56 5.58 -1.60
N SER A 75 -1.50 4.93 -2.28
CA SER A 75 -1.29 4.28 -3.58
C SER A 75 -2.51 4.50 -4.46
N HIS A 76 -2.57 3.82 -5.60
CA HIS A 76 -3.68 3.89 -6.55
C HIS A 76 -5.05 3.49 -5.94
N ARG A 77 -5.08 2.75 -4.81
CA ARG A 77 -6.32 2.28 -4.17
C ARG A 77 -6.83 3.19 -3.06
N ALA A 78 -5.95 3.83 -2.30
CA ALA A 78 -6.32 4.52 -1.07
C ALA A 78 -5.26 5.52 -0.60
N ILE A 79 -5.70 6.44 0.27
CA ILE A 79 -4.86 7.37 1.02
C ILE A 79 -5.32 7.39 2.49
N TYR A 80 -4.38 7.40 3.42
CA TYR A 80 -4.67 7.56 4.84
C TYR A 80 -3.57 8.34 5.58
N GLY A 81 -3.96 9.04 6.64
CA GLY A 81 -3.07 9.90 7.44
C GLY A 81 -2.95 9.43 8.88
N PHE A 82 -1.72 9.32 9.37
CA PHE A 82 -1.36 8.81 10.69
C PHE A 82 -0.73 9.92 11.54
N GLU A 83 -1.08 9.92 12.83
CA GLU A 83 -0.57 10.81 13.87
C GLU A 83 -0.16 10.02 15.12
N ILE A 84 0.51 10.68 16.07
CA ILE A 84 0.75 10.11 17.41
C ILE A 84 -0.59 9.68 18.03
N GLY A 85 -0.65 8.44 18.50
CA GLY A 85 -1.85 7.79 19.02
C GLY A 85 -2.62 6.95 17.98
N SER A 86 -2.20 6.95 16.71
CA SER A 86 -2.75 6.02 15.71
C SER A 86 -2.45 4.57 16.13
N VAL A 87 -3.38 3.67 15.83
CA VAL A 87 -3.29 2.26 16.21
C VAL A 87 -3.13 1.41 14.96
N CYS A 88 -2.28 0.40 15.02
CA CYS A 88 -2.19 -0.69 14.07
C CYS A 88 -2.71 -1.96 14.72
N SER A 89 -3.75 -2.53 14.12
CA SER A 89 -4.42 -3.74 14.56
C SER A 89 -4.49 -4.76 13.42
N LYS A 90 -4.68 -6.04 13.75
CA LYS A 90 -4.85 -7.09 12.74
C LYS A 90 -5.99 -6.77 11.78
N GLY A 91 -5.74 -6.97 10.49
CA GLY A 91 -6.68 -6.66 9.41
C GLY A 91 -6.61 -5.21 8.89
N ASP A 92 -5.85 -4.33 9.54
CA ASP A 92 -5.57 -3.01 8.98
C ASP A 92 -4.63 -3.12 7.77
N CYS A 93 -4.78 -2.22 6.78
CA CYS A 93 -3.92 -2.23 5.59
C CYS A 93 -2.44 -1.92 5.88
N HIS A 94 -2.12 -1.36 7.05
CA HIS A 94 -0.76 -1.12 7.52
C HIS A 94 -0.30 -2.14 8.58
N TYR A 95 -1.02 -3.25 8.72
CA TYR A 95 -0.60 -4.36 9.57
C TYR A 95 0.37 -5.28 8.81
N ASN A 96 1.51 -5.55 9.44
CA ASN A 96 2.44 -6.58 9.02
C ASN A 96 2.84 -7.41 10.25
N GLY A 97 2.74 -8.73 10.15
CA GLY A 97 3.05 -9.65 11.25
C GLY A 97 4.50 -9.51 11.73
N GLU A 98 4.70 -9.62 13.05
CA GLU A 98 6.01 -9.52 13.71
C GLU A 98 6.91 -10.75 13.50
N ASP A 99 6.30 -11.86 13.08
CA ASP A 99 6.97 -13.10 12.73
C ASP A 99 6.21 -13.84 11.60
N LEU A 100 6.82 -14.91 11.09
CA LEU A 100 6.22 -15.71 10.01
C LEU A 100 4.89 -16.37 10.41
N PRO A 101 4.74 -16.97 11.62
CA PRO A 101 3.44 -17.48 12.07
C PRO A 101 2.34 -16.42 12.10
N ALA A 102 2.64 -15.19 12.51
CA ALA A 102 1.67 -14.10 12.52
C ALA A 102 1.26 -13.71 11.09
N GLN A 103 2.22 -13.59 10.16
CA GLN A 103 1.90 -13.35 8.74
C GLN A 103 1.12 -14.51 8.11
N GLU A 104 1.44 -15.76 8.44
CA GLU A 104 0.72 -16.93 7.94
C GLU A 104 -0.74 -16.92 8.38
N ALA A 105 -0.98 -16.60 9.66
CA ALA A 105 -2.32 -16.47 10.21
C ALA A 105 -3.11 -15.33 9.54
N ASP A 106 -2.45 -14.20 9.25
CA ASP A 106 -3.05 -13.07 8.53
C ASP A 106 -3.38 -13.43 7.08
N ALA A 107 -2.48 -14.13 6.38
CA ALA A 107 -2.72 -14.62 5.03
C ALA A 107 -3.94 -15.58 4.98
N ILE A 108 -4.05 -16.51 5.94
CA ILE A 108 -5.22 -17.39 6.05
C ILE A 108 -6.49 -16.57 6.30
N ALA A 109 -6.44 -15.57 7.19
CA ALA A 109 -7.58 -14.72 7.48
C ALA A 109 -8.02 -13.90 6.26
N PHE A 110 -7.08 -13.33 5.51
CA PHE A 110 -7.33 -12.58 4.27
C PHE A 110 -8.06 -13.42 3.21
N TRP A 111 -7.66 -14.67 3.04
CA TRP A 111 -8.30 -15.59 2.09
C TRP A 111 -9.52 -16.32 2.66
N THR A 112 -9.93 -16.02 3.89
CA THR A 112 -11.16 -16.61 4.46
C THR A 112 -12.37 -15.81 3.99
N ASP A 113 -13.29 -16.49 3.31
CA ASP A 113 -14.52 -15.92 2.77
C ASP A 113 -15.65 -16.97 2.80
N GLU A 114 -16.91 -16.54 2.67
CA GLU A 114 -18.08 -17.44 2.62
C GLU A 114 -18.01 -18.44 1.45
N CYS A 115 -17.33 -18.09 0.36
CA CYS A 115 -17.14 -18.97 -0.78
C CYS A 115 -16.08 -20.07 -0.58
N TYR A 116 -15.33 -20.02 0.53
CA TYR A 116 -14.18 -20.89 0.78
C TYR A 116 -14.33 -21.60 2.14
N SER A 117 -14.17 -22.93 2.15
CA SER A 117 -14.10 -23.72 3.36
C SER A 117 -12.69 -24.29 3.55
N GLU A 118 -12.34 -24.60 4.80
CA GLU A 118 -11.05 -25.24 5.16
C GLU A 118 -9.82 -24.48 4.65
N VAL A 119 -9.88 -23.14 4.69
CA VAL A 119 -8.75 -22.27 4.33
C VAL A 119 -7.58 -22.55 5.28
N ARG A 120 -6.43 -22.87 4.69
CA ARG A 120 -5.23 -23.27 5.44
C ARG A 120 -3.97 -22.97 4.63
N SER A 121 -2.84 -22.94 5.31
CA SER A 121 -1.52 -22.96 4.70
C SER A 121 -0.99 -24.41 4.62
N GLU A 122 -0.37 -24.76 3.50
CA GLU A 122 0.41 -26.01 3.33
C GLU A 122 1.92 -25.78 3.57
N GLY A 123 2.29 -24.59 4.05
CA GLY A 123 3.65 -24.20 4.40
C GLY A 123 4.25 -23.17 3.44
N LEU A 124 5.56 -22.96 3.60
CA LEU A 124 6.33 -22.02 2.79
C LEU A 124 6.83 -22.68 1.51
N ILE A 125 6.75 -21.94 0.42
CA ILE A 125 7.32 -22.31 -0.88
C ILE A 125 8.20 -21.18 -1.39
N GLU A 126 9.28 -21.53 -2.08
CA GLU A 126 10.16 -20.58 -2.77
C GLU A 126 9.94 -20.67 -4.27
N LYS A 127 9.76 -19.53 -4.93
CA LYS A 127 9.62 -19.45 -6.39
C LYS A 127 10.32 -18.20 -6.90
N ASP A 128 11.18 -18.37 -7.89
CA ASP A 128 11.93 -17.27 -8.52
C ASP A 128 12.72 -16.40 -7.52
N GLY A 129 13.16 -16.99 -6.40
CA GLY A 129 13.90 -16.32 -5.33
C GLY A 129 13.04 -15.58 -4.30
N GLU A 130 11.72 -15.67 -4.43
CA GLU A 130 10.75 -15.07 -3.50
C GLU A 130 10.03 -16.16 -2.69
N LEU A 131 9.60 -15.79 -1.48
CA LEU A 131 8.98 -16.69 -0.52
C LEU A 131 7.46 -16.44 -0.47
N PHE A 132 6.68 -17.52 -0.42
CA PHE A 132 5.23 -17.48 -0.39
C PHE A 132 4.66 -18.46 0.64
N PHE A 133 3.52 -18.13 1.23
CA PHE A 133 2.64 -19.11 1.87
C PHE A 133 1.79 -19.80 0.79
N ASP A 134 1.79 -21.13 0.77
CA ASP A 134 0.89 -21.90 -0.10
C ASP A 134 -0.49 -22.03 0.56
N ILE A 135 -1.39 -21.08 0.25
CA ILE A 135 -2.73 -21.04 0.84
C ILE A 135 -3.68 -21.88 -0.03
N ARG A 136 -4.36 -22.83 0.61
CA ARG A 136 -5.33 -23.75 -0.03
C ARG A 136 -6.70 -23.63 0.63
N TRP A 137 -7.73 -23.86 -0.17
CA TRP A 137 -9.13 -23.91 0.29
C TRP A 137 -9.94 -24.88 -0.54
N THR A 138 -11.10 -25.26 -0.01
CA THR A 138 -12.14 -25.99 -0.74
C THR A 138 -13.24 -25.00 -1.14
N TYR A 139 -13.67 -24.99 -2.40
CA TYR A 139 -14.79 -24.12 -2.80
C TYR A 139 -16.11 -24.60 -2.18
N SER A 140 -16.77 -23.72 -1.42
CA SER A 140 -18.02 -24.01 -0.72
C SER A 140 -19.22 -24.07 -1.67
N ASP A 141 -20.39 -24.46 -1.16
CA ASP A 141 -21.66 -24.42 -1.92
C ASP A 141 -22.18 -22.99 -2.16
N GLU A 142 -21.60 -21.98 -1.51
CA GLU A 142 -21.95 -20.56 -1.72
C GLU A 142 -21.30 -20.00 -3.00
N ILE A 143 -20.24 -20.63 -3.51
CA ILE A 143 -19.60 -20.17 -4.75
C ILE A 143 -20.61 -20.18 -5.92
N PRO A 144 -20.74 -19.07 -6.68
CA PRO A 144 -21.68 -18.98 -7.80
C PRO A 144 -21.40 -20.01 -8.90
N ASN A 145 -20.12 -20.32 -9.12
CA ASN A 145 -19.71 -21.30 -10.12
C ASN A 145 -19.90 -22.74 -9.60
N LYS A 146 -21.07 -23.31 -9.89
CA LYS A 146 -21.43 -24.67 -9.45
C LYS A 146 -20.45 -25.77 -9.88
N LYS A 147 -19.67 -25.57 -10.94
CA LYS A 147 -18.75 -26.59 -11.48
C LYS A 147 -17.50 -26.82 -10.62
N ILE A 148 -17.15 -25.85 -9.78
CA ILE A 148 -15.92 -25.91 -8.96
C ILE A 148 -16.19 -26.20 -7.48
N ARG A 149 -17.46 -26.32 -7.09
CA ARG A 149 -17.84 -26.70 -5.72
C ARG A 149 -17.17 -28.01 -5.30
N ASN A 150 -16.70 -28.07 -4.06
CA ASN A 150 -15.96 -29.20 -3.49
C ASN A 150 -14.65 -29.54 -4.21
N THR A 151 -14.14 -28.64 -5.07
CA THR A 151 -12.78 -28.75 -5.62
C THR A 151 -11.82 -27.91 -4.79
N VAL A 152 -10.53 -28.25 -4.85
CA VAL A 152 -9.48 -27.51 -4.13
C VAL A 152 -8.96 -26.36 -4.99
N GLY A 153 -9.00 -25.16 -4.43
CA GLY A 153 -8.35 -23.96 -4.95
C GLY A 153 -7.12 -23.59 -4.13
N GLY A 154 -6.40 -22.57 -4.58
CA GLY A 154 -5.29 -22.02 -3.81
C GLY A 154 -4.58 -20.88 -4.50
N VAL A 155 -3.69 -20.25 -3.75
CA VAL A 155 -2.86 -19.12 -4.17
C VAL A 155 -1.54 -19.15 -3.44
N HIS A 156 -0.50 -18.62 -4.08
CA HIS A 156 0.77 -18.37 -3.43
C HIS A 156 0.74 -16.93 -2.91
N HIS A 157 0.50 -16.77 -1.61
CA HIS A 157 0.44 -15.45 -0.98
C HIS A 157 1.86 -15.00 -0.61
N HIS A 158 2.24 -13.79 -1.02
CA HIS A 158 3.61 -13.29 -0.87
C HIS A 158 3.98 -13.11 0.61
N VAL A 159 5.19 -13.52 0.98
CA VAL A 159 5.73 -13.23 2.32
C VAL A 159 6.44 -11.89 2.25
N VAL A 160 5.92 -10.93 3.02
CA VAL A 160 6.47 -9.57 3.09
C VAL A 160 7.46 -9.43 4.23
N ALA A 161 8.16 -8.29 4.27
CA ALA A 161 9.03 -7.97 5.40
C ALA A 161 8.26 -8.00 6.73
N LEU A 162 8.89 -8.52 7.78
CA LEU A 162 8.27 -8.57 9.10
C LEU A 162 8.01 -7.15 9.61
N GLY A 163 6.80 -6.93 10.12
CA GLY A 163 6.38 -5.68 10.71
C GLY A 163 6.53 -5.68 12.23
N ARG A 164 5.81 -4.76 12.87
CA ARG A 164 5.77 -4.62 14.34
C ARG A 164 4.57 -5.33 14.97
N GLY A 165 3.77 -6.06 14.19
CA GLY A 165 2.52 -6.64 14.67
C GLY A 165 1.50 -5.55 15.01
N GLU A 166 0.88 -5.65 16.18
CA GLU A 166 -0.09 -4.65 16.67
C GLU A 166 0.62 -3.64 17.57
N TRP A 167 0.44 -2.35 17.32
CA TRP A 167 1.17 -1.31 18.03
C TRP A 167 0.50 0.07 17.91
N VAL A 168 0.89 1.00 18.77
CA VAL A 168 0.41 2.39 18.78
C VAL A 168 1.55 3.32 18.44
N ALA A 169 1.30 4.33 17.60
CA ALA A 169 2.31 5.32 17.27
C ALA A 169 2.58 6.23 18.47
N GLU A 170 3.78 6.18 19.05
CA GLU A 170 4.16 7.01 20.20
C GLU A 170 4.91 8.28 19.76
N THR A 171 5.45 8.28 18.54
CA THR A 171 6.24 9.37 17.97
C THR A 171 5.77 9.74 16.55
N MET A 172 6.29 10.85 16.00
CA MET A 172 6.03 11.18 14.59
C MET A 172 6.73 10.22 13.62
N GLU A 173 7.84 9.63 14.02
CA GLU A 173 8.54 8.61 13.23
C GLU A 173 7.72 7.31 13.19
N ASP A 174 7.04 6.98 14.28
CA ASP A 174 6.06 5.89 14.29
C ASP A 174 4.91 6.15 13.31
N ALA A 175 4.32 7.34 13.33
CA ALA A 175 3.28 7.71 12.38
C ALA A 175 3.77 7.65 10.92
N ARG A 176 5.03 8.04 10.68
CA ARG A 176 5.69 7.87 9.37
C ARG A 176 5.77 6.40 8.97
N GLN A 177 6.21 5.53 9.88
CA GLN A 177 6.29 4.10 9.59
C GLN A 177 4.92 3.50 9.26
N MET A 178 3.85 3.88 9.98
CA MET A 178 2.49 3.44 9.64
C MET A 178 2.05 3.91 8.25
N ALA A 179 2.41 5.13 7.85
CA ALA A 179 2.13 5.63 6.51
C ALA A 179 2.86 4.83 5.41
N LEU A 180 4.12 4.46 5.67
CA LEU A 180 4.89 3.59 4.77
C LEU A 180 4.28 2.19 4.66
N ASP A 181 3.95 1.57 5.80
CA ASP A 181 3.32 0.25 5.85
C ASP A 181 1.96 0.27 5.13
N PHE A 182 1.17 1.33 5.33
CA PHE A 182 -0.11 1.53 4.63
C PHE A 182 0.06 1.61 3.12
N LYS A 183 1.02 2.44 2.66
CA LYS A 183 1.31 2.61 1.24
C LYS A 183 1.59 1.25 0.59
N GLU A 184 2.44 0.43 1.20
CA GLU A 184 2.79 -0.88 0.65
C GLU A 184 1.58 -1.84 0.68
N GLY A 185 0.79 -1.85 1.76
CA GLY A 185 -0.39 -2.71 1.88
C GLY A 185 -1.54 -2.37 0.93
N VAL A 186 -1.59 -1.14 0.40
CA VAL A 186 -2.61 -0.72 -0.59
C VAL A 186 -2.07 -0.58 -2.02
N SER A 187 -0.82 -1.00 -2.27
CA SER A 187 -0.16 -0.97 -3.58
C SER A 187 -0.40 -2.19 -4.47
#